data_AF-A0A918FCS9-F1
#
_entry.id   AF-A0A918FCS9-F1
#
_cell.length_a   1.000
_cell.length_b   1.000
_cell.length_c   1.000
_cell.angle_alpha   90.00
_cell.angle_beta   90.00
_cell.angle_gamma   90.00
#
_symmetry.space_group_name_H-M   'P 1'
#
loop_
_entity.id
_entity.type
_entity.pdbx_description
1 polymer ?
#
loop_
_entity_poly.entity_id
_entity_poly.type
_entity_poly.pdbx_seq_one_letter_code
_entity_poly.pdbx_strand_id
1 'polypeptide(L)'
;MTLTTILPTLRLSIPDPHTPGLWPAETRMTVTDVIVAGVSLSALAAARGTPCRPAAADGILLMRVTGCVDGVPSRLLVDAEFDAAAVCAGETRLVGRASRARAARFEIGGPECGCLAELPGDVGIGDLLAVPIAHGAVPTQRRVARLS
;
A
#
# COMPACT_ATOMS: atom_id res chain seq x y z
N MET A 1 14.92 9.14 -8.03
CA MET A 1 14.72 8.59 -9.39
C MET A 1 15.25 7.16 -9.38
N THR A 2 14.41 6.13 -9.59
CA THR A 2 14.85 4.72 -9.60
C THR A 2 14.80 4.14 -11.02
N LEU A 3 15.52 3.05 -11.27
CA LEU A 3 15.56 2.37 -12.59
C LEU A 3 14.17 1.91 -13.05
N THR A 4 13.34 1.45 -12.10
CA THR A 4 11.95 1.05 -12.31
C THR A 4 11.00 2.21 -12.57
N THR A 5 11.35 3.45 -12.18
CA THR A 5 10.64 4.66 -12.63
C THR A 5 10.82 4.88 -14.13
N ILE A 6 12.02 4.58 -14.67
CA ILE A 6 12.37 4.80 -16.08
C ILE A 6 11.87 3.64 -16.95
N LEU A 7 12.03 2.39 -16.48
CA LEU A 7 11.61 1.18 -17.17
C LEU A 7 10.68 0.34 -16.27
N PRO A 8 9.36 0.63 -16.25
CA PRO A 8 8.41 -0.08 -15.40
C PRO A 8 8.37 -1.60 -15.60
N THR A 9 8.80 -2.08 -16.78
CA THR A 9 8.92 -3.51 -17.09
C THR A 9 9.88 -4.24 -16.17
N LEU A 10 10.85 -3.55 -15.57
CA LEU A 10 11.82 -4.13 -14.64
C LEU A 10 11.21 -4.52 -13.29
N ARG A 11 10.02 -4.02 -12.94
CA ARG A 11 9.29 -4.45 -11.74
C ARG A 11 8.92 -5.94 -11.74
N LEU A 12 9.01 -6.59 -12.90
CA LEU A 12 8.86 -8.04 -13.01
C LEU A 12 10.11 -8.82 -12.60
N SER A 13 11.27 -8.18 -12.59
CA SER A 13 12.57 -8.84 -12.36
C SER A 13 13.26 -8.39 -11.10
N ILE A 14 13.05 -7.13 -10.68
CA ILE A 14 13.64 -6.56 -9.48
C ILE A 14 12.58 -5.84 -8.64
N PRO A 15 12.60 -6.00 -7.32
CA PRO A 15 11.71 -5.25 -6.44
C PRO A 15 12.05 -3.75 -6.50
N ASP A 16 11.02 -2.92 -6.40
CA ASP A 16 11.22 -1.50 -6.17
C ASP A 16 11.91 -1.30 -4.80
N PRO A 17 12.97 -0.46 -4.72
CA PRO A 17 13.65 -0.21 -3.45
C PRO A 17 12.70 0.51 -2.49
N HIS A 18 12.91 0.31 -1.19
CA HIS A 18 12.20 1.02 -0.13
C HIS A 18 13.17 1.86 0.69
N THR A 19 12.67 2.92 1.31
CA THR A 19 13.47 3.76 2.21
C THR A 19 13.75 3.00 3.50
N PRO A 20 15.04 2.76 3.85
CA PRO A 20 15.40 2.12 5.11
C PRO A 20 14.87 2.92 6.31
N GLY A 21 14.35 2.22 7.32
CA GLY A 21 13.85 2.83 8.56
C GLY A 21 12.40 3.34 8.51
N LEU A 22 11.78 3.43 7.33
CA LEU A 22 10.32 3.69 7.23
C LEU A 22 9.52 2.39 7.36
N TRP A 23 10.07 1.29 6.87
CA TRP A 23 9.49 -0.03 7.05
C TRP A 23 10.01 -0.70 8.33
N PRO A 24 9.22 -1.59 8.96
CA PRO A 24 9.70 -2.41 10.08
C PRO A 24 11.00 -3.14 9.77
N ALA A 25 11.75 -3.46 10.82
CA ALA A 25 12.95 -4.29 10.69
C ALA A 25 12.62 -5.62 9.99
N GLU A 26 13.61 -6.17 9.28
CA GLU A 26 13.46 -7.42 8.51
C GLU A 26 12.40 -7.35 7.39
N THR A 27 12.08 -6.14 6.90
CA THR A 27 11.27 -6.00 5.70
C THR A 27 12.09 -6.34 4.46
N ARG A 28 11.59 -7.30 3.67
CA ARG A 28 12.12 -7.69 2.37
C ARG A 28 11.08 -7.46 1.30
N MET A 29 11.44 -6.60 0.34
CA MET A 29 10.63 -6.39 -0.86
C MET A 29 10.89 -7.51 -1.87
N THR A 30 9.81 -8.00 -2.48
CA THR A 30 9.85 -8.88 -3.65
C THR A 30 9.15 -8.18 -4.82
N VAL A 31 9.17 -8.79 -6.00
CA VAL A 31 8.53 -8.21 -7.20
C VAL A 31 7.01 -8.12 -7.09
N THR A 32 6.39 -8.99 -6.29
CA THR A 32 4.93 -9.10 -6.17
C THR A 32 4.42 -8.92 -4.75
N ASP A 33 5.28 -8.95 -3.74
CA ASP A 33 4.87 -9.01 -2.33
C ASP A 33 5.90 -8.33 -1.42
N VAL A 34 5.47 -8.07 -0.19
CA VAL A 34 6.32 -7.60 0.90
C VAL A 34 6.35 -8.69 1.97
N ILE A 35 7.54 -9.02 2.46
CA ILE A 35 7.75 -10.00 3.53
C ILE A 35 8.30 -9.26 4.74
N VAL A 36 7.68 -9.43 5.91
CA VAL A 36 8.12 -8.79 7.15
C VAL A 36 8.26 -9.84 8.23
N ALA A 37 9.45 -9.98 8.81
CA ALA A 37 9.77 -11.04 9.79
C ALA A 37 9.34 -12.44 9.30
N GLY A 38 9.56 -12.73 8.02
CA GLY A 38 9.18 -13.99 7.37
C GLY A 38 7.71 -14.13 6.98
N VAL A 39 6.85 -13.16 7.29
CA VAL A 39 5.41 -13.18 6.96
C VAL A 39 5.15 -12.46 5.64
N SER A 40 4.58 -13.18 4.67
CA SER A 40 4.03 -12.59 3.44
C SER A 40 2.79 -11.75 3.76
N LEU A 41 2.78 -10.49 3.32
CA LEU A 41 1.65 -9.61 3.54
C LEU A 41 0.42 -10.01 2.71
N SER A 42 0.63 -10.49 1.49
CA SER A 42 -0.48 -11.00 0.66
C SER A 42 -1.15 -12.23 1.29
N ALA A 43 -0.36 -13.18 1.82
CA ALA A 43 -0.88 -14.37 2.51
C ALA A 43 -1.60 -14.00 3.82
N LEU A 44 -1.06 -13.03 4.56
CA LEU A 44 -1.71 -12.50 5.76
C LEU A 44 -3.09 -11.90 5.46
N ALA A 45 -3.18 -11.07 4.42
CA ALA A 45 -4.43 -10.48 3.98
C ALA A 45 -5.44 -11.53 3.49
N ALA A 46 -4.98 -12.58 2.83
CA ALA A 46 -5.84 -13.70 2.43
C ALA A 46 -6.39 -14.47 3.65
N ALA A 47 -5.56 -14.69 4.68
CA ALA A 47 -5.95 -15.42 5.87
C ALA A 47 -6.86 -14.63 6.82
N ARG A 48 -6.63 -13.32 6.96
CA ARG A 48 -7.33 -12.46 7.95
C ARG A 48 -8.39 -11.54 7.33
N GLY A 49 -8.37 -11.37 6.02
CA GLY A 49 -9.11 -10.31 5.35
C GLY A 49 -8.44 -8.94 5.52
N THR A 50 -9.05 -7.93 4.90
CA THR A 50 -8.67 -6.53 5.01
C THR A 50 -9.80 -5.69 5.64
N PRO A 51 -9.46 -4.58 6.32
CA PRO A 51 -8.10 -4.13 6.63
C PRO A 51 -7.44 -4.98 7.72
N CYS A 52 -6.11 -5.11 7.69
CA CYS A 52 -5.39 -5.85 8.74
C CYS A 52 -3.97 -5.34 8.97
N ARG A 53 -3.39 -5.75 10.10
CA ARG A 53 -2.02 -5.40 10.50
C ARG A 53 -1.26 -6.67 10.93
N PRO A 54 0.00 -6.85 10.53
CA PRO A 54 0.83 -7.95 11.01
C PRO A 54 1.13 -7.77 12.50
N ALA A 55 0.86 -8.79 13.32
CA ALA A 55 1.09 -8.73 14.76
C ALA A 55 2.57 -8.59 15.12
N ALA A 56 3.46 -9.12 14.28
CA ALA A 56 4.91 -9.02 14.46
C ALA A 56 5.49 -7.67 13.99
N ALA A 57 4.66 -6.80 13.40
CA ALA A 57 5.12 -5.56 12.79
C ALA A 57 4.04 -4.48 12.89
N ASP A 58 3.97 -3.86 14.07
CA ASP A 58 3.03 -2.77 14.38
C ASP A 58 3.17 -1.52 13.48
N GLY A 59 4.16 -1.47 12.59
CA GLY A 59 4.38 -0.35 11.67
C GLY A 59 3.79 -0.51 10.27
N ILE A 60 2.85 -1.43 10.00
CA ILE A 60 2.27 -1.59 8.65
C ILE A 60 0.74 -1.67 8.72
N LEU A 61 0.07 -1.02 7.75
CA LEU A 61 -1.35 -1.19 7.44
C LEU A 61 -1.53 -1.86 6.08
N LEU A 62 -2.31 -2.94 6.05
CA LEU A 62 -2.80 -3.58 4.84
C LEU A 62 -4.24 -3.20 4.58
N MET A 63 -4.52 -2.74 3.37
CA MET A 63 -5.82 -2.25 2.95
C MET A 63 -6.11 -2.68 1.53
N ARG A 64 -7.40 -2.79 1.19
CA ARG A 64 -7.85 -3.15 -0.15
C ARG A 64 -8.54 -1.97 -0.81
N VAL A 65 -8.25 -1.77 -2.09
CA VAL A 65 -8.97 -0.79 -2.91
C VAL A 65 -10.41 -1.28 -3.12
N THR A 66 -11.39 -0.48 -2.72
CA THR A 66 -12.82 -0.77 -2.80
C THR A 66 -13.52 0.05 -3.88
N GLY A 67 -12.92 1.16 -4.31
CA GLY A 67 -13.47 2.04 -5.33
C GLY A 67 -12.39 2.90 -5.97
N CYS A 68 -12.70 3.45 -7.14
CA CYS A 68 -11.89 4.46 -7.80
C CYS A 68 -12.82 5.60 -8.24
N VAL A 69 -12.41 6.83 -7.97
CA VAL A 69 -13.09 8.04 -8.44
C VAL A 69 -12.14 8.77 -9.36
N ASP A 70 -12.55 8.96 -10.60
CA ASP A 70 -11.74 9.68 -11.59
C ASP A 70 -11.56 11.15 -11.18
N GLY A 71 -10.34 11.65 -11.34
CA GLY A 71 -9.96 13.00 -10.92
C GLY A 71 -8.53 13.34 -11.33
N VAL A 72 -8.04 14.49 -10.87
CA VAL A 72 -6.64 14.90 -11.08
C VAL A 72 -6.03 15.33 -9.74
N PRO A 73 -5.37 14.43 -8.99
CA PRO A 73 -5.20 12.99 -9.26
C PRO A 73 -6.51 12.18 -9.06
N SER A 74 -6.60 10.98 -9.64
CA SER A 74 -7.67 10.04 -9.32
C SER A 74 -7.58 9.59 -7.86
N ARG A 75 -8.72 9.25 -7.26
CA ARG A 75 -8.82 8.82 -5.87
C ARG A 75 -9.11 7.33 -5.77
N LEU A 76 -8.33 6.62 -4.97
CA LEU A 76 -8.56 5.23 -4.60
C LEU A 76 -9.22 5.18 -3.23
N LEU A 77 -10.45 4.65 -3.19
CA LEU A 77 -11.15 4.35 -1.95
C LEU A 77 -10.64 3.03 -1.40
N VAL A 78 -10.39 2.97 -0.09
CA VAL A 78 -9.87 1.76 0.58
C VAL A 78 -10.76 1.33 1.75
N ASP A 79 -10.66 0.06 2.15
CA ASP A 79 -11.45 -0.50 3.26
C ASP A 79 -10.93 -0.16 4.68
N ALA A 80 -9.98 0.78 4.78
CA ALA A 80 -9.41 1.29 6.01
C ALA A 80 -9.59 2.81 6.12
N GLU A 81 -10.07 3.27 7.27
CA GLU A 81 -9.83 4.64 7.75
C GLU A 81 -8.51 4.67 8.52
N PHE A 82 -7.68 5.66 8.25
CA PHE A 82 -6.41 5.91 8.91
C PHE A 82 -6.13 7.41 8.96
N ASP A 83 -5.29 7.82 9.91
CA ASP A 83 -4.75 9.18 9.93
C ASP A 83 -3.70 9.34 8.82
N ALA A 84 -3.97 10.24 7.87
CA ALA A 84 -3.06 10.52 6.76
C ALA A 84 -1.68 11.04 7.22
N ALA A 85 -1.59 11.67 8.41
CA ALA A 85 -0.32 12.11 8.98
C ALA A 85 0.48 10.96 9.62
N ALA A 86 -0.20 9.87 9.98
CA ALA A 86 0.42 8.70 10.58
C ALA A 86 1.06 7.76 9.55
N VAL A 87 0.70 7.85 8.27
CA VAL A 87 1.17 6.93 7.23
C VAL A 87 2.29 7.53 6.39
N CYS A 88 3.27 6.71 6.04
CA CYS A 88 4.31 7.08 5.09
C CYS A 88 3.82 6.84 3.66
N ALA A 89 2.91 7.71 3.18
CA ALA A 89 2.20 7.51 1.91
C ALA A 89 3.11 7.33 0.69
N GLY A 90 4.26 7.99 0.66
CA GLY A 90 5.26 7.84 -0.40
C GLY A 90 5.91 6.45 -0.49
N GLU A 91 5.74 5.62 0.54
CA GLU A 91 6.21 4.24 0.58
C GLU A 91 5.10 3.22 0.30
N THR A 92 3.88 3.66 -0.06
CA THR A 92 2.77 2.73 -0.34
C THR A 92 3.14 1.76 -1.48
N ARG A 93 2.84 0.48 -1.31
CA ARG A 93 3.15 -0.59 -2.26
C ARG A 93 1.89 -1.32 -2.71
N LEU A 94 1.83 -1.65 -4.00
CA LEU A 94 0.96 -2.69 -4.52
C LEU A 94 1.50 -4.06 -4.09
N VAL A 95 0.62 -4.92 -3.59
CA VAL A 95 0.94 -6.24 -3.02
C VAL A 95 0.07 -7.32 -3.66
N GLY A 96 0.62 -8.52 -3.82
CA GLY A 96 -0.04 -9.67 -4.42
C GLY A 96 0.12 -9.77 -5.94
N ARG A 97 0.66 -8.74 -6.61
CA ARG A 97 0.99 -8.76 -8.04
C ARG A 97 2.06 -7.72 -8.38
N ALA A 98 2.71 -7.92 -9.54
CA ALA A 98 3.57 -6.93 -10.15
C ALA A 98 2.81 -6.15 -11.23
N SER A 99 3.25 -4.94 -11.55
CA SER A 99 2.68 -4.13 -12.62
C SER A 99 3.75 -3.53 -13.53
N ARG A 100 3.43 -3.45 -14.83
CA ARG A 100 4.24 -2.78 -15.85
C ARG A 100 3.73 -1.38 -16.17
N ALA A 101 2.66 -0.91 -15.52
CA ALA A 101 2.10 0.40 -15.79
C ALA A 101 3.05 1.49 -15.31
N ARG A 102 3.04 2.63 -16.01
CA ARG A 102 3.76 3.82 -15.56
C ARG A 102 3.22 4.24 -14.20
N ALA A 103 4.10 4.76 -13.35
CA ALA A 103 3.69 5.34 -12.09
C ALA A 103 2.75 6.54 -12.32
N ALA A 104 1.70 6.62 -11.51
CA ALA A 104 0.73 7.69 -11.45
C ALA A 104 0.49 8.06 -9.99
N ARG A 105 0.06 9.30 -9.77
CA ARG A 105 -0.29 9.78 -8.44
C ARG A 105 -1.76 9.48 -8.16
N PHE A 106 -2.01 8.98 -6.98
CA PHE A 106 -3.35 8.72 -6.47
C PHE A 106 -3.52 9.36 -5.10
N GLU A 107 -4.70 9.88 -4.83
CA GLU A 107 -5.13 10.14 -3.47
C GLU A 107 -5.74 8.86 -2.89
N ILE A 108 -5.18 8.34 -1.80
CA ILE A 108 -5.63 7.08 -1.18
C ILE A 108 -6.27 7.41 0.16
N GLY A 109 -7.49 6.94 0.39
CA GLY A 109 -8.16 7.14 1.67
C GLY A 109 -9.68 7.05 1.58
N GLY A 110 -10.35 7.63 2.57
CA GLY A 110 -11.80 7.75 2.61
C GLY A 110 -12.33 8.97 1.82
N PRO A 111 -13.64 9.22 1.85
CA PRO A 111 -14.26 10.38 1.17
C PRO A 111 -13.77 11.73 1.70
N GLU A 112 -13.44 11.82 2.98
CA GLU A 112 -13.14 13.09 3.66
C GLU A 112 -11.65 13.31 3.93
N CYS A 113 -10.83 12.26 3.88
CA CYS A 113 -9.41 12.31 4.18
C CYS A 113 -8.64 11.28 3.34
N GLY A 114 -7.49 11.70 2.83
CA GLY A 114 -6.59 10.82 2.09
C GLY A 114 -5.15 11.34 2.07
N CYS A 115 -4.26 10.50 1.57
CA CYS A 115 -2.85 10.82 1.39
C CYS A 115 -2.42 10.59 -0.06
N LEU A 116 -1.49 11.41 -0.54
CA LEU A 116 -0.96 11.27 -1.91
C LEU A 116 0.10 10.18 -1.96
N ALA A 117 -0.07 9.20 -2.84
CA ALA A 117 0.89 8.15 -3.09
C ALA A 117 1.18 8.00 -4.59
N GLU A 118 2.34 7.44 -4.91
CA GLU A 118 2.73 7.12 -6.27
C GLU A 118 2.67 5.59 -6.46
N LEU A 119 1.77 5.14 -7.35
CA LEU A 119 1.48 3.72 -7.57
C LEU A 119 1.48 3.43 -9.08
N PRO A 120 1.54 2.15 -9.50
CA PRO A 120 1.29 1.79 -10.88
C PRO A 120 -0.08 2.31 -11.37
N GLY A 121 -0.13 2.88 -12.57
CA GLY A 121 -1.35 3.50 -13.10
C GLY A 121 -2.50 2.54 -13.41
N ASP A 122 -2.26 1.23 -13.33
CA ASP A 122 -3.27 0.17 -13.47
C ASP A 122 -3.75 -0.36 -12.10
N VAL A 123 -3.48 0.34 -11.00
CA VAL A 123 -4.09 0.02 -9.69
C VAL A 123 -5.59 0.29 -9.75
N GLY A 124 -6.38 -0.65 -9.26
CA GLY A 124 -7.84 -0.58 -9.30
C GLY A 124 -8.51 -1.40 -8.20
N ILE A 125 -9.83 -1.52 -8.30
CA ILE A 125 -10.67 -2.19 -7.30
C ILE A 125 -10.21 -3.64 -7.10
N GLY A 126 -10.08 -4.05 -5.84
CA GLY A 126 -9.64 -5.38 -5.44
C GLY A 126 -8.14 -5.49 -5.16
N ASP A 127 -7.34 -4.53 -5.62
CA ASP A 127 -5.89 -4.51 -5.35
C ASP A 127 -5.59 -4.33 -3.86
N LEU A 128 -4.53 -5.00 -3.43
CA LEU A 128 -4.03 -4.94 -2.05
C LEU A 128 -2.90 -3.92 -1.97
N LEU A 129 -3.01 -3.00 -1.01
CA LEU A 129 -2.00 -1.99 -0.73
C LEU A 129 -1.42 -2.20 0.66
N ALA A 130 -0.11 -2.02 0.77
CA ALA A 130 0.60 -1.96 2.04
C ALA A 130 1.23 -0.59 2.22
N VAL A 131 1.05 0.02 3.38
CA VAL A 131 1.65 1.31 3.72
C VAL A 131 2.32 1.22 5.09
N PRO A 132 3.57 1.67 5.24
CA PRO A 132 4.18 1.77 6.55
C PRO A 132 3.58 2.93 7.35
N ILE A 133 3.54 2.76 8.66
CA ILE A 133 3.08 3.74 9.63
C ILE A 133 4.31 4.36 10.27
N ALA A 134 4.31 5.69 10.37
CA ALA A 134 5.37 6.46 11.00
C ALA A 134 5.61 5.99 12.44
N HIS A 135 6.88 5.91 12.82
CA HIS A 135 7.27 5.43 14.14
C HIS A 135 6.64 6.28 15.27
N GLY A 136 5.99 5.62 16.23
CA GLY A 136 5.31 6.29 17.35
C GLY A 136 3.88 6.77 17.06
N ALA A 137 3.41 6.69 15.81
CA ALA A 137 2.00 6.95 15.53
C ALA A 137 1.15 5.77 16.01
N VAL A 138 0.07 6.06 16.76
CA VAL A 138 -0.90 5.06 17.16
C VAL A 138 -1.78 4.76 15.95
N PRO A 139 -1.78 3.53 15.42
CA PRO A 139 -2.52 3.25 14.21
C PRO A 139 -3.99 3.16 14.55
N THR A 140 -4.76 4.16 14.12
CA THR A 140 -6.21 4.04 14.06
C THR A 140 -6.53 3.32 12.76
N GLN A 141 -7.10 2.12 12.88
CA GLN A 141 -7.75 1.46 11.75
C GLN A 141 -9.23 1.32 12.09
N ARG A 142 -10.09 1.88 11.26
CA ARG A 142 -11.52 1.59 11.28
C ARG A 142 -11.92 0.98 9.95
N ARG A 143 -12.74 -0.05 10.01
CA ARG A 143 -13.25 -0.69 8.80
C ARG A 143 -14.33 0.21 8.21
N VAL A 144 -14.12 0.66 6.97
CA VAL A 144 -15.16 1.40 6.25
C VAL A 144 -16.30 0.44 5.93
N ALA A 145 -17.53 0.79 6.30
CA ALA A 145 -18.70 0.01 5.90
C ALA A 145 -18.78 0.00 4.37
N ARG A 146 -18.94 -1.18 3.76
CA ARG A 146 -19.15 -1.25 2.31
C ARG A 146 -20.44 -0.49 1.98
N LEU A 147 -20.32 0.62 1.26
CA LEU A 147 -21.46 1.22 0.58
C LEU A 147 -21.97 0.17 -0.41
N SER A 148 -23.21 -0.28 -0.18
CA SER A 148 -23.90 -1.31 -0.95
C SER A 148 -24.53 -0.70 -2.20
#